data_AF-A0A2V8QJD1-F1
#
_entry.id   AF-A0A2V8QJD1-F1
#
_cell.length_a   1.000
_cell.length_b   1.000
_cell.length_c   1.000
_cell.angle_alpha   90.00
_cell.angle_beta   90.00
_cell.angle_gamma   90.00
#
_symmetry.space_group_name_H-M   'P 1'
#
loop_
_entity.id
_entity.type
_entity.pdbx_description
1 polymer ?
#
loop_
_entity_poly.entity_id
_entity_poly.type
_entity_poly.pdbx_seq_one_letter_code
_entity_poly.pdbx_strand_id
1 'polypeptide(L)' 'NSKVRAQALLGWTPSPGTAFYAGYNDDLNYDTQHPFTGQIVPGLRRNTRTFFLKFSYLIRKGF' A
#
# COMPACT_ATOMS: atom_id res chain seq x y z
N ASN A 1 9.54 -15.26 11.02
CA ASN A 1 9.64 -14.30 9.90
C ASN A 1 8.58 -14.58 8.85
N SER A 2 7.33 -14.45 9.28
CA SER A 2 6.14 -14.23 8.47
C SER A 2 6.22 -12.82 7.87
N LYS A 3 5.58 -12.59 6.72
CA LYS A 3 5.42 -11.24 6.15
C LYS A 3 3.97 -11.04 5.72
N VAL A 4 3.36 -9.96 6.19
CA VAL A 4 1.98 -9.57 5.87
C VAL A 4 2.05 -8.34 4.97
N ARG A 5 1.57 -8.49 3.73
CA ARG A 5 1.45 -7.38 2.78
C ARG A 5 0.02 -6.92 2.72
N ALA A 6 -0.22 -5.64 2.99
CA ALA A 6 -1.51 -5.00 2.76
C ALA A 6 -1.41 -4.11 1.52
N GLN A 7 -2.27 -4.36 0.53
CA GLN A 7 -2.39 -3.54 -0.67
C GLN A 7 -3.86 -3.18 -0.87
N ALA A 8 -4.15 -1.92 -1.13
CA ALA A 8 -5.48 -1.42 -1.43
C ALA A 8 -5.41 -0.43 -2.59
N LEU A 9 -6.39 -0.50 -3.48
CA LEU A 9 -6.55 0.41 -4.62
C LEU A 9 -8.04 0.75 -4.76
N LEU A 10 -8.34 2.04 -4.72
CA LEU A 10 -9.64 2.60 -5.04
C LEU A 10 -9.52 3.37 -6.36
N GLY A 11 -10.42 3.09 -7.30
CA GLY A 11 -10.56 3.82 -8.55
C GLY A 11 -11.96 4.41 -8.66
N TRP A 12 -12.05 5.67 -9.09
CA TRP A 12 -13.31 6.37 -9.31
C TRP A 12 -13.26 7.16 -10.62
N THR A 13 -14.19 6.85 -11.54
CA THR A 13 -14.29 7.47 -12.86
C THR A 13 -15.67 8.10 -13.02
N PRO A 14 -15.91 9.32 -12.50
CA PRO A 14 -17.25 9.92 -12.47
C PRO A 14 -17.77 10.33 -13.86
N SER A 15 -16.90 10.51 -14.86
CA SER A 15 -17.30 10.88 -16.22
C SER A 15 -16.26 10.45 -17.27
N PRO A 16 -16.65 10.28 -18.55
CA PRO A 16 -15.73 9.96 -19.64
C PRO A 16 -14.67 11.06 -19.89
N GLY A 17 -13.51 10.90 -19.26
CA GLY A 17 -12.41 11.86 -19.28
C GLY A 17 -11.92 12.27 -17.89
N THR A 18 -12.60 11.88 -16.81
CA THR A 18 -12.16 12.13 -15.43
C THR A 18 -11.88 10.80 -14.74
N ALA A 19 -10.69 10.63 -14.17
CA ALA A 19 -10.37 9.49 -13.33
C ALA A 19 -9.55 9.92 -12.10
N PHE A 20 -9.89 9.32 -10.96
CA PHE A 20 -9.17 9.41 -9.71
C PHE A 20 -8.81 8.00 -9.23
N TYR A 21 -7.57 7.85 -8.76
CA TYR A 21 -7.12 6.64 -8.09
C TYR A 21 -6.41 7.01 -6.79
N ALA A 22 -6.73 6.28 -5.72
CA ALA A 22 -6.01 6.33 -4.46
C ALA A 22 -5.56 4.91 -4.12
N GLY A 23 -4.32 4.75 -3.67
CA GLY A 23 -3.82 3.43 -3.30
C GLY A 23 -2.83 3.46 -2.16
N TYR A 24 -2.71 2.32 -1.51
CA TYR A 24 -1.94 2.11 -0.30
C TYR A 24 -1.25 0.76 -0.36
N ASN A 25 0.06 0.75 -0.07
CA ASN A 25 0.88 -0.45 0.03
C ASN A 25 1.63 -0.44 1.35
N ASP A 26 1.73 -1.61 1.98
CA ASP A 26 2.39 -1.79 3.27
C ASP A 26 2.99 -3.20 3.42
N ASP A 27 4.23 -3.27 3.89
CA ASP A 27 4.99 -4.50 4.15
C ASP A 27 5.25 -4.66 5.66
N LEU A 28 4.49 -5.52 6.33
CA LEU A 28 4.68 -5.94 7.73
C LEU A 28 5.37 -7.32 7.79
N ASN A 29 6.04 -7.63 8.90
CA ASN A 29 6.85 -8.82 9.15
C ASN A 29 6.59 -9.26 10.61
N TYR A 30 6.43 -10.56 10.89
CA TYR A 30 6.22 -11.09 12.25
C TYR A 30 6.89 -12.45 12.56
N ASP A 31 7.48 -12.69 13.73
CA ASP A 31 8.14 -11.59 14.43
C ASP A 31 8.54 -11.83 15.93
N THR A 32 8.77 -13.06 16.42
CA THR A 32 8.90 -13.41 17.86
C THR A 32 10.29 -13.94 18.26
N GLN A 33 10.90 -13.44 19.36
CA GLN A 33 12.15 -13.96 19.97
C GLN A 33 11.92 -15.26 20.78
N HIS A 34 12.91 -16.17 20.87
CA HIS A 34 12.71 -17.47 21.52
C HIS A 34 12.90 -17.44 23.06
N PRO A 35 11.91 -17.88 23.87
CA PRO A 35 11.87 -17.62 25.32
C PRO A 35 12.92 -18.35 26.15
N PHE A 36 13.52 -19.43 25.65
CA PHE A 36 14.49 -20.25 26.42
C PHE A 36 15.94 -20.16 25.93
N THR A 37 16.20 -19.53 24.78
CA THR A 37 17.55 -19.53 24.14
C THR A 37 18.07 -18.13 23.80
N GLY A 38 17.28 -17.07 24.02
CA GLY A 38 17.70 -15.68 23.83
C GLY A 38 17.93 -15.23 22.38
N GLN A 39 18.03 -16.17 21.44
CA GLN A 39 18.19 -15.88 20.01
C GLN A 39 17.04 -15.02 19.49
N ILE A 40 17.38 -14.01 18.69
CA ILE A 40 16.45 -13.30 17.82
C ILE A 40 15.99 -14.29 16.74
N VAL A 41 15.05 -15.15 17.11
CA VAL A 41 14.02 -15.55 16.17
C VAL A 41 13.33 -14.22 15.80
N PRO A 42 13.25 -13.86 14.49
CA PRO A 42 13.28 -12.44 14.11
C PRO A 42 12.15 -11.62 14.74
N GLY A 43 12.36 -10.30 14.95
CA GLY A 43 11.48 -9.40 15.75
C GLY A 43 10.57 -8.44 14.93
N LEU A 44 9.32 -8.27 15.38
CA LEU A 44 8.17 -7.63 14.67
C LEU A 44 8.56 -6.35 13.91
N ARG A 45 8.16 -6.25 12.63
CA ARG A 45 8.69 -5.19 11.75
C ARG A 45 7.78 -4.72 10.64
N ARG A 46 7.58 -3.41 10.52
CA ARG A 46 6.99 -2.77 9.33
C ARG A 46 8.13 -2.18 8.49
N ASN A 47 8.29 -2.63 7.25
CA ASN A 47 9.45 -2.29 6.40
C ASN A 47 9.19 -1.05 5.54
N THR A 48 8.05 -1.00 4.84
CA THR A 48 7.78 0.01 3.80
C THR A 48 6.29 0.33 3.78
N ARG A 49 5.96 1.62 3.67
CA ARG A 49 4.58 2.12 3.53
C ARG A 49 4.51 3.17 2.43
N THR A 50 3.72 2.94 1.40
CA THR A 50 3.56 3.84 0.26
C THR A 50 2.09 4.16 0.04
N PHE A 51 1.73 5.44 0.16
CA PHE A 51 0.42 5.94 -0.26
C PHE A 51 0.59 6.72 -1.57
N PHE A 52 -0.32 6.54 -2.53
CA PHE A 52 -0.28 7.24 -3.80
C PHE A 52 -1.67 7.75 -4.21
N LEU A 53 -1.68 8.91 -4.86
CA LEU A 53 -2.85 9.49 -5.51
C LEU A 53 -2.51 9.74 -6.98
N LYS A 54 -3.47 9.46 -7.87
CA LYS A 54 -3.37 9.77 -9.30
C LYS A 54 -4.69 10.40 -9.75
N PHE A 55 -4.59 11.54 -10.40
CA PHE A 55 -5.71 12.23 -11.03
C PHE A 55 -5.41 12.38 -12.52
N SER A 56 -6.44 12.24 -13.36
CA SER A 56 -6.35 12.56 -14.78
C SER A 56 -7.65 13.18 -15.26
N TYR A 57 -7.54 14.25 -16.03
CA TYR A 57 -8.66 14.99 -16.58
C TYR A 57 -8.43 15.31 -18.07
N LEU A 58 -9.43 15.04 -18.91
CA LEU A 58 -9.42 15.32 -20.34
C LEU A 58 -10.05 16.68 -20.62
N ILE A 59 -9.22 17.68 -20.94
CA ILE A 59 -9.70 18.98 -21.42
C ILE A 59 -10.13 18.83 -22.88
N ARG A 60 -11.43 18.98 -23.15
CA ARG A 60 -11.97 19.01 -24.52
C ARG A 60 -12.14 20.46 -24.96
N LYS A 61 -11.48 20.85 -26.05
CA LYS A 61 -11.77 22.13 -26.73
C LYS A 61 -12.86 21.87 -27.76
N GLY A 62 -14.04 22.46 -27.54
CA GLY A 62 -15.07 22.55 -28.58
C GLY A 62 -14.64 23.54 -29.68
N PHE A 63 -15.09 23.28 -30.91
CA PHE A 63 -15.04 24.22 -32.02
C PHE A 63 -16.34 25.03 -32.06
#